data_AF-A0A961B458-F1
#
_entry.id   AF-A0A961B458-F1
#
_cell.length_a   1.000
_cell.length_b   1.000
_cell.length_c   1.000
_cell.angle_alpha   90.00
_cell.angle_beta   90.00
_cell.angle_gamma   90.00
#
_symmetry.space_group_name_H-M   'P 1'
#
loop_
_entity.id
_entity.type
_entity.pdbx_description
1 polymer ?
#
loop_
_entity_poly.entity_id
_entity_poly.type
_entity_poly.pdbx_seq_one_letter_code
_entity_poly.pdbx_strand_id
1 'polypeptide(L)'
;MKKLLLCLALCLSAYPIPTFSADADDTVSVMSFNIRYGTAKDEENAWPYRRDLVVETIQQRSPDLLGLQEAIDFQVNYLAEKLALFQLCRSDSCLSLRNR
;
A
#
# COMPACT_ATOMS: atom_id res chain seq x y z
N MET A 1 38.82 24.87 -39.25
CA MET A 1 37.67 23.98 -38.96
C MET A 1 37.95 22.89 -37.92
N LYS A 2 39.19 22.43 -37.73
CA LYS A 2 39.54 21.38 -36.74
C LYS A 2 39.43 21.83 -35.26
N LYS A 3 39.65 23.13 -34.97
CA LYS A 3 39.49 23.71 -33.62
C LYS A 3 38.03 23.82 -33.17
N LEU A 4 37.10 23.93 -34.12
CA LEU A 4 35.66 24.00 -33.83
C LEU A 4 35.08 22.62 -33.45
N LEU A 5 35.61 21.54 -34.03
CA LEU A 5 35.27 20.17 -33.63
C LEU A 5 35.77 19.80 -32.22
N LEU A 6 36.89 20.39 -31.77
CA LEU A 6 37.49 20.07 -30.47
C LEU A 6 36.68 20.65 -29.29
N CYS A 7 36.04 21.81 -29.48
CA CYS A 7 35.17 22.40 -28.45
C CYS A 7 33.85 21.65 -28.27
N LEU A 8 33.29 21.08 -29.34
CA LEU A 8 32.02 20.35 -29.27
C LEU A 8 32.16 19.02 -28.51
N ALA A 9 33.31 18.34 -28.66
CA ALA A 9 33.60 17.09 -27.94
C ALA A 9 33.81 17.28 -26.43
N LEU A 10 34.31 18.45 -26.01
CA LEU A 10 34.54 18.77 -24.60
C LEU A 10 33.26 19.14 -23.84
N CYS A 11 32.22 19.60 -24.56
CA CYS A 11 30.94 19.98 -23.96
C CYS A 11 30.00 18.78 -23.71
N LEU A 12 30.22 17.64 -24.38
CA LEU A 12 29.39 16.44 -24.19
C LEU A 12 29.73 15.67 -22.90
N SER A 13 30.88 15.89 -22.27
CA SER A 13 31.30 15.15 -21.07
C SER A 13 30.86 15.79 -19.74
N ALA A 14 30.16 16.94 -19.79
CA ALA A 14 29.77 17.70 -18.60
C ALA A 14 28.28 17.57 -18.23
N TYR A 15 27.50 16.78 -18.98
CA TYR A 15 26.12 16.47 -18.58
C TYR A 15 26.15 15.39 -17.51
N PRO A 16 25.75 15.68 -16.26
CA PRO A 16 25.58 14.65 -15.26
C PRO A 16 24.55 13.65 -15.81
N ILE A 17 25.00 12.43 -16.06
CA ILE A 17 24.09 11.34 -16.36
C ILE A 17 23.25 11.17 -15.09
N PRO A 18 21.91 11.29 -15.15
CA PRO A 18 21.09 10.99 -13.99
C PRO A 18 21.32 9.53 -13.64
N THR A 19 22.09 9.30 -12.58
CA THR A 19 22.27 7.97 -12.00
C THR A 19 20.96 7.63 -11.31
N PHE A 20 20.14 6.82 -11.94
CA PHE A 20 18.99 6.21 -11.28
C PHE A 20 19.57 5.20 -10.28
N SER A 21 19.69 5.62 -9.03
CA SER A 21 20.08 4.74 -7.93
C SER A 21 18.85 3.89 -7.61
N ALA A 22 18.94 2.60 -7.93
CA ALA A 22 17.92 1.60 -7.64
C ALA A 22 18.01 1.16 -6.17
N ASP A 23 17.94 2.12 -5.26
CA ASP A 23 17.87 1.88 -3.80
C ASP A 23 16.42 2.01 -3.30
N ALA A 24 15.47 1.45 -4.05
CA ALA A 24 14.15 1.14 -3.54
C ALA A 24 14.10 -0.36 -3.26
N ASP A 25 13.81 -0.72 -2.01
CA ASP A 25 13.40 -2.08 -1.69
C ASP A 25 12.06 -2.33 -2.41
N ASP A 26 12.10 -2.94 -3.60
CA ASP A 26 10.94 -3.23 -4.45
C ASP A 26 10.05 -4.35 -3.88
N THR A 27 10.28 -4.76 -2.63
CA THR A 27 9.50 -5.79 -1.97
C THR A 27 8.14 -5.24 -1.55
N VAL A 28 7.07 -5.78 -2.14
CA VAL A 28 5.70 -5.49 -1.71
C VAL A 28 5.26 -6.50 -0.66
N SER A 29 4.91 -6.01 0.53
CA SER A 29 4.36 -6.82 1.61
C SER A 29 2.85 -6.97 1.46
N VAL A 30 2.38 -8.22 1.45
CA VAL A 30 0.96 -8.55 1.24
C VAL A 30 0.44 -9.38 2.41
N MET A 31 -0.75 -9.04 2.90
CA MET A 31 -1.45 -9.77 3.96
C MET A 31 -2.81 -10.24 3.45
N SER A 32 -3.13 -11.52 3.64
CA SER A 32 -4.50 -12.03 3.56
C SER A 32 -4.98 -12.35 4.97
N PHE A 33 -6.14 -11.82 5.36
CA PHE A 33 -6.65 -11.96 6.72
C PHE A 33 -8.15 -12.21 6.73
N ASN A 34 -8.54 -13.43 7.10
CA ASN A 34 -9.92 -13.73 7.42
C ASN A 34 -10.19 -13.21 8.83
N ILE A 35 -11.01 -12.18 8.93
CA ILE A 35 -11.31 -11.54 10.20
C ILE A 35 -12.63 -12.01 10.79
N ARG A 36 -13.27 -13.07 10.27
CA ARG A 36 -14.55 -13.62 10.75
C ARG A 36 -15.72 -12.61 10.76
N TYR A 37 -16.85 -12.94 10.16
CA TYR A 37 -17.97 -12.01 10.06
C TYR A 37 -18.54 -11.59 11.43
N GLY A 38 -18.84 -10.31 11.57
CA GLY A 38 -19.10 -9.70 12.88
C GLY A 38 -20.46 -10.02 13.50
N THR A 39 -21.38 -10.63 12.75
CA THR A 39 -22.71 -11.07 13.23
C THR A 39 -22.73 -12.53 13.71
N ALA A 40 -21.57 -13.20 13.75
CA ALA A 40 -21.46 -14.55 14.29
C ALA A 40 -21.75 -14.56 15.81
N LYS A 41 -22.38 -15.64 16.29
CA LYS A 41 -22.59 -15.88 17.73
C LYS A 41 -21.32 -16.46 18.36
N ASP A 42 -20.28 -15.62 18.43
CA ASP A 42 -18.95 -16.03 18.87
C ASP A 42 -18.68 -15.73 20.36
N GLU A 43 -19.72 -15.39 21.15
CA GLU A 43 -19.64 -15.13 22.60
C GLU A 43 -18.50 -14.16 22.98
N GLU A 44 -17.53 -14.61 23.80
CA GLU A 44 -16.35 -13.83 24.18
C GLU A 44 -15.45 -13.45 22.99
N ASN A 45 -15.55 -14.18 21.88
CA ASN A 45 -14.86 -13.91 20.62
C ASN A 45 -15.72 -13.09 19.65
N ALA A 46 -16.84 -12.51 20.09
CA ALA A 46 -17.65 -11.63 19.27
C ALA A 46 -16.84 -10.41 18.79
N TRP A 47 -17.19 -9.90 17.61
CA TRP A 47 -16.48 -8.78 16.96
C TRP A 47 -16.17 -7.59 17.88
N PRO A 48 -17.10 -7.10 18.73
CA PRO A 48 -16.81 -5.96 19.60
C PRO A 48 -15.61 -6.16 20.52
N TYR A 49 -15.33 -7.40 20.92
CA TYR A 49 -14.24 -7.76 21.83
C TYR A 49 -12.90 -7.99 21.13
N ARG A 50 -12.90 -8.23 19.81
CA ARG A 50 -11.69 -8.55 19.03
C ARG A 50 -11.29 -7.53 17.97
N ARG A 51 -12.16 -6.56 17.66
CA ARG A 51 -11.91 -5.57 16.60
C ARG A 51 -10.63 -4.75 16.82
N ASP A 52 -10.25 -4.49 18.07
CA ASP A 52 -9.05 -3.72 18.40
C ASP A 52 -7.78 -4.55 18.18
N LEU A 53 -7.82 -5.84 18.54
CA LEU A 53 -6.75 -6.79 18.24
C LEU A 53 -6.53 -6.96 16.73
N VAL A 54 -7.61 -6.94 15.93
CA VAL A 54 -7.51 -6.98 14.46
C VAL A 54 -6.77 -5.76 13.93
N VAL A 55 -7.10 -4.55 14.41
CA VAL A 55 -6.41 -3.31 14.03
C VAL A 55 -4.94 -3.38 14.42
N GLU A 56 -4.65 -3.76 15.66
CA GLU A 56 -3.28 -3.89 16.18
C GLU A 56 -2.47 -4.88 15.32
N THR A 57 -3.06 -6.03 14.99
CA THR A 57 -2.40 -7.05 14.15
C THR A 57 -2.03 -6.48 12.78
N ILE A 58 -2.94 -5.74 12.13
CA ILE A 58 -2.67 -5.13 10.82
C ILE A 58 -1.57 -4.08 10.94
N GLN A 59 -1.60 -3.23 11.97
CA GLN A 59 -0.59 -2.18 12.19
C GLN A 59 0.80 -2.77 12.49
N GLN A 60 0.88 -3.82 13.30
CA GLN A 60 2.13 -4.50 13.62
C GLN A 60 2.78 -5.15 12.39
N ARG A 61 1.96 -5.65 11.44
CA ARG A 61 2.45 -6.23 10.18
C ARG A 61 2.75 -5.19 9.12
N SER A 62 2.07 -4.03 9.19
CA SER A 62 2.22 -2.91 8.27
C SER A 62 2.24 -3.31 6.79
N PRO A 63 1.27 -4.11 6.29
CA PRO A 63 1.30 -4.57 4.90
C PRO A 63 1.01 -3.42 3.92
N ASP A 64 1.61 -3.48 2.74
CA ASP A 64 1.32 -2.56 1.63
C ASP A 64 -0.04 -2.88 0.99
N LEU A 65 -0.40 -4.16 0.93
CA LEU A 65 -1.69 -4.64 0.41
C LEU A 65 -2.35 -5.60 1.41
N LEU A 66 -3.58 -5.25 1.80
CA LEU A 66 -4.40 -6.05 2.73
C LEU A 66 -5.64 -6.62 2.03
N GLY A 67 -5.73 -7.94 1.96
CA GLY A 67 -6.93 -8.67 1.57
C GLY A 67 -7.71 -9.13 2.80
N LEU A 68 -8.98 -8.75 2.90
CA LEU A 68 -9.87 -9.16 3.99
C LEU A 68 -10.90 -10.19 3.51
N GLN A 69 -11.19 -11.19 4.36
CA GLN A 69 -12.31 -12.12 4.16
C GLN A 69 -13.29 -12.05 5.33
N GLU A 70 -14.55 -12.39 5.03
CA GLU A 70 -15.68 -12.32 5.96
C GLU A 70 -15.93 -10.93 6.57
N ALA A 71 -15.33 -9.87 6.02
CA ALA A 71 -15.50 -8.50 6.50
C ALA A 71 -16.79 -7.89 5.93
N ILE A 72 -17.82 -7.77 6.77
CA ILE A 72 -19.08 -7.08 6.40
C ILE A 72 -18.99 -5.57 6.63
N ASP A 73 -19.93 -4.80 6.08
CA ASP A 73 -19.83 -3.33 5.95
C ASP A 73 -19.42 -2.58 7.22
N PHE A 74 -20.04 -2.87 8.37
CA PHE A 74 -19.68 -2.17 9.60
C PHE A 74 -18.27 -2.51 10.09
N GLN A 75 -17.76 -3.73 9.81
CA GLN A 75 -16.39 -4.10 10.15
C GLN A 75 -15.41 -3.35 9.24
N VAL A 76 -15.72 -3.27 7.93
CA VAL A 76 -14.89 -2.53 6.98
C VAL A 76 -14.89 -1.04 7.30
N ASN A 77 -16.03 -0.45 7.65
CA ASN A 77 -16.12 0.96 8.04
C ASN A 77 -15.31 1.23 9.33
N TYR A 78 -15.39 0.33 10.31
CA TYR A 78 -14.56 0.40 11.50
C TYR A 78 -13.06 0.38 11.16
N LEU A 79 -12.63 -0.56 10.32
CA LEU A 79 -11.24 -0.66 9.91
C LEU A 79 -10.79 0.55 9.10
N ALA A 80 -11.61 1.08 8.20
CA ALA A 80 -11.30 2.28 7.42
C ALA A 80 -11.11 3.52 8.29
N GLU A 81 -11.90 3.65 9.38
CA GLU A 81 -11.71 4.73 10.36
C GLU A 81 -10.38 4.59 11.12
N LYS A 82 -10.02 3.36 11.53
CA LYS A 82 -8.82 3.09 12.35
C LYS A 82 -7.53 3.00 11.54
N LEU A 83 -7.62 2.65 10.27
CA LEU A 83 -6.50 2.41 9.37
C LEU A 83 -6.49 3.46 8.25
N ALA A 84 -6.45 4.74 8.62
CA ALA A 84 -6.57 5.88 7.70
C ALA A 84 -5.52 5.93 6.57
N LEU A 85 -4.45 5.15 6.66
CA LEU A 85 -3.42 5.02 5.62
C LEU A 85 -3.83 4.09 4.46
N PHE A 86 -4.83 3.23 4.66
CA PHE A 86 -5.29 2.31 3.62
C PHE A 86 -6.35 2.97 2.74
N GLN A 87 -6.20 2.81 1.43
CA GLN A 87 -7.26 3.09 0.48
C GLN A 87 -8.15 1.85 0.35
N LEU A 88 -9.44 2.00 0.64
CA LEU A 88 -10.42 0.93 0.50
C LEU A 88 -10.74 0.69 -0.99
N CYS A 89 -10.62 -0.55 -1.45
CA CYS A 89 -11.03 -0.99 -2.78
C CYS A 89 -12.15 -2.03 -2.64
N ARG A 90 -13.32 -1.77 -3.23
CA ARG A 90 -14.44 -2.70 -3.31
C ARG A 90 -14.90 -2.84 -4.75
N SER A 91 -15.55 -3.96 -5.08
CA SER A 91 -16.03 -4.22 -6.44
C SER A 91 -17.08 -3.22 -6.92
N ASP A 92 -17.84 -2.62 -6.00
CA ASP A 92 -18.84 -1.58 -6.24
C ASP A 92 -18.24 -0.17 -6.39
N SER A 93 -16.94 0.01 -6.11
CA SER A 93 -16.28 1.32 -6.11
C SER A 93 -14.99 1.37 -6.94
N CYS A 94 -14.78 0.45 -7.88
CA CYS A 94 -13.64 0.47 -8.80
C CYS A 94 -13.82 1.57 -9.87
N LEU A 95 -13.68 2.82 -9.45
CA LEU A 95 -13.54 4.00 -10.31
C LEU A 95 -12.29 4.76 -9.84
N SER A 96 -11.28 4.74 -10.71
CA SER A 96 -9.98 5.41 -10.61
C SER A 96 -8.90 4.70 -9.77
N LEU A 97 -8.12 3.86 -10.46
CA LEU A 97 -6.67 3.97 -10.39
C LEU A 97 -6.33 5.46 -10.56
N ARG A 98 -5.77 6.11 -9.53
CA ARG A 98 -4.99 7.33 -9.72
C ARG A 98 -3.54 6.90 -9.82
N ASN A 99 -3.01 7.08 -11.02
CA ASN A 99 -1.60 7.04 -11.38
C ASN A 99 -0.67 7.40 -10.21
N ARG A 100 0.25 6.50 -9.91
CA ARG A 100 1.66 6.86 -9.93
C ARG A 100 2.37 5.97 -10.93
#